data_AF-A0A2N6SQ48-F1
#
_entry.id   AF-A0A2N6SQ48-F1
#
_cell.length_a   1.000
_cell.length_b   1.000
_cell.length_c   1.000
_cell.angle_alpha   90.00
_cell.angle_beta   90.00
_cell.angle_gamma   90.00
#
_symmetry.space_group_name_H-M   'P 1'
#
loop_
_entity.id
_entity.type
_entity.pdbx_description
1 polymer ?
#
loop_
_entity_poly.entity_id
_entity_poly.type
_entity_poly.pdbx_seq_one_letter_code
_entity_poly.pdbx_strand_id
1 'polypeptide(L)'
;MKFLESLLSTTELRQLDMITYLVGKHHPIPCAEVFEEFSISETVFKETLKDIQARFKGMTITLHKETIDMQLPINYNLQDIHRLFLRDLEVVELGMIIFRNPNLNDLELAEELHISPSTLYRRVKEINAILKEYDVQIETNPYQVLGDEKNVRNLFLRLFIELYPPLFCLTSLLKHLLIKLRKCI
;
A
#
# COMPACT_ATOMS: atom_id res chain seq x y z
N MET A 1 -7.41 1.67 6.55
CA MET A 1 -8.15 0.39 6.45
C MET A 1 -7.20 -0.69 6.95
N LYS A 2 -7.29 -1.10 8.22
CA LYS A 2 -6.33 -2.03 8.87
C LYS A 2 -6.05 -3.31 8.06
N PHE A 3 -6.99 -3.70 7.23
CA PHE A 3 -6.85 -4.82 6.34
C PHE A 3 -5.70 -4.67 5.32
N LEU A 4 -5.50 -3.51 4.68
CA LEU A 4 -4.42 -3.38 3.68
C LEU A 4 -3.04 -3.53 4.33
N GLU A 5 -2.88 -3.06 5.56
CA GLU A 5 -1.66 -3.28 6.35
C GLU A 5 -1.43 -4.78 6.58
N SER A 6 -2.48 -5.58 6.78
CA SER A 6 -2.33 -7.05 6.92
C SER A 6 -1.83 -7.77 5.67
N LEU A 7 -1.80 -7.08 4.52
CA LEU A 7 -1.25 -7.60 3.26
C LEU A 7 0.22 -7.25 3.04
N LEU A 8 0.78 -6.35 3.84
CA LEU A 8 2.20 -6.08 3.83
C LEU A 8 2.95 -7.33 4.32
N SER A 9 4.06 -7.64 3.68
CA SER A 9 4.93 -8.72 4.16
C SER A 9 5.44 -8.42 5.58
N THR A 10 5.86 -9.44 6.32
CA THR A 10 6.45 -9.26 7.66
C THR A 10 7.64 -8.29 7.65
N THR A 11 8.39 -8.23 6.55
CA THR A 11 9.48 -7.28 6.36
C THR A 11 8.97 -5.86 6.17
N GLU A 12 7.95 -5.66 5.35
CA GLU A 12 7.37 -4.33 5.10
C GLU A 12 6.66 -3.76 6.32
N LEU A 13 5.91 -4.58 7.06
CA LEU A 13 5.30 -4.18 8.33
C LEU A 13 6.36 -3.70 9.31
N ARG A 14 7.41 -4.49 9.52
CA ARG A 14 8.52 -4.11 10.40
C ARG A 14 9.21 -2.82 9.95
N GLN A 15 9.41 -2.62 8.65
CA GLN A 15 9.97 -1.37 8.14
C GLN A 15 9.06 -0.18 8.44
N LEU A 16 7.76 -0.31 8.17
CA LEU A 16 6.75 0.72 8.44
C LEU A 16 6.67 1.05 9.94
N ASP A 17 6.62 0.03 10.79
CA ASP A 17 6.57 0.16 12.24
C ASP A 17 7.83 0.83 12.78
N MET A 18 9.01 0.43 12.27
CA MET A 18 10.28 1.03 12.67
C MET A 18 10.38 2.50 12.26
N ILE A 19 9.96 2.86 11.04
CA ILE A 19 9.91 4.27 10.62
C ILE A 19 8.96 5.06 11.52
N THR A 20 7.78 4.52 11.78
CA THR A 20 6.77 5.16 12.63
C THR A 20 7.28 5.38 14.05
N TYR A 21 7.95 4.37 14.62
CA TYR A 21 8.55 4.41 15.95
C TYR A 21 9.66 5.46 16.04
N LEU A 22 10.65 5.39 15.14
CA LEU A 22 11.82 6.27 15.18
C LEU A 22 11.44 7.74 14.96
N VAL A 23 10.58 8.02 13.99
CA VAL A 23 10.13 9.40 13.68
C VAL A 23 9.22 9.94 14.79
N GLY A 24 8.41 9.09 15.42
CA GLY A 24 7.45 9.49 16.46
C GLY A 24 8.09 9.91 17.79
N LYS A 25 9.33 9.49 18.07
CA LYS A 25 10.03 9.83 19.32
C LYS A 25 10.62 11.23 19.32
N HIS A 26 10.80 11.87 18.15
CA HIS A 26 11.31 13.25 18.00
C HIS A 26 12.67 13.54 18.66
N HIS A 27 13.42 12.51 19.08
CA HIS A 27 14.76 12.61 19.66
C HIS A 27 15.59 11.37 19.30
N PRO A 28 16.93 11.43 19.33
CA PRO A 28 17.77 10.26 19.16
C PRO A 28 17.46 9.17 20.19
N ILE A 29 17.38 7.92 19.75
CA ILE A 29 17.02 6.75 20.57
C ILE A 29 18.22 5.81 20.65
N PRO A 30 18.56 5.23 21.82
CA PRO A 30 19.59 4.21 21.91
C PRO A 30 19.27 3.00 21.01
N CYS A 31 20.25 2.51 20.25
CA CYS A 31 20.08 1.34 19.39
C CYS A 31 19.59 0.11 20.19
N ALA A 32 20.06 -0.06 21.42
CA ALA A 32 19.64 -1.14 22.31
C ALA A 32 18.12 -1.12 22.60
N GLU A 33 17.52 0.06 22.77
CA GLU A 33 16.07 0.20 22.97
C GLU A 33 15.32 -0.29 21.72
N VAL A 34 15.81 0.03 20.53
CA VAL A 34 15.19 -0.40 19.28
C VAL A 34 15.33 -1.92 19.08
N PHE A 35 16.46 -2.51 19.47
CA PHE A 35 16.67 -3.96 19.38
C PHE A 35 15.73 -4.73 20.29
N GLU A 36 15.49 -4.21 21.50
CA GLU A 36 14.55 -4.79 22.45
C GLU A 36 13.11 -4.65 21.96
N GLU A 37 12.70 -3.44 21.56
CA GLU A 37 11.33 -3.16 21.07
C GLU A 37 10.94 -4.05 19.90
N PHE A 38 11.84 -4.22 18.92
CA PHE A 38 11.57 -5.02 17.72
C PHE A 38 12.04 -6.48 17.84
N SER A 39 12.67 -6.86 18.96
CA SER A 39 13.28 -8.19 19.15
C SER A 39 14.19 -8.62 17.99
N ILE A 40 15.06 -7.71 17.55
CA ILE A 40 15.98 -7.93 16.41
C ILE A 40 17.45 -7.80 16.81
N SER A 41 18.33 -8.44 16.04
CA SER A 41 19.78 -8.26 16.18
C SER A 41 20.26 -6.96 15.51
N GLU A 42 21.44 -6.50 15.91
CA GLU A 42 22.10 -5.34 15.28
C GLU A 42 22.31 -5.54 13.77
N THR A 43 22.63 -6.77 13.33
CA THR A 43 22.80 -7.09 11.90
C THR A 43 21.48 -6.88 11.15
N VAL A 44 20.39 -7.44 11.66
CA VAL A 44 19.05 -7.32 11.04
C VAL A 44 18.60 -5.86 11.03
N PHE A 45 18.88 -5.11 12.08
CA PHE A 45 18.58 -3.69 12.14
C PHE A 45 19.32 -2.91 11.04
N LYS A 46 20.64 -3.09 10.92
CA LYS A 46 21.46 -2.40 9.90
C LYS A 46 21.00 -2.72 8.49
N GLU A 47 20.66 -3.97 8.21
CA GLU A 47 20.07 -4.39 6.93
C GLU A 47 18.73 -3.69 6.69
N THR A 48 17.84 -3.68 7.68
CA THR A 48 16.52 -3.02 7.60
C THR A 48 16.66 -1.52 7.32
N LEU A 49 17.60 -0.82 7.99
CA LEU A 49 17.85 0.60 7.74
C LEU A 49 18.36 0.86 6.32
N LYS A 50 19.24 -0.01 5.81
CA LYS A 50 19.76 0.08 4.45
C LYS A 50 18.64 -0.08 3.43
N ASP A 51 17.72 -1.03 3.65
CA ASP A 51 16.56 -1.24 2.78
C ASP A 51 15.61 -0.05 2.80
N ILE A 52 15.37 0.54 3.99
CA ILE A 52 14.56 1.76 4.13
C ILE A 52 15.20 2.93 3.37
N GLN A 53 16.50 3.15 3.50
CA GLN A 53 17.20 4.21 2.76
C GLN A 53 17.16 4.00 1.25
N ALA A 54 17.25 2.75 0.79
CA ALA A 54 17.15 2.42 -0.62
C ALA A 54 15.74 2.68 -1.18
N ARG A 55 14.70 2.38 -0.39
CA ARG A 55 13.29 2.57 -0.76
C ARG A 55 12.87 4.05 -0.73
N PHE A 56 13.26 4.80 0.29
CA PHE A 56 12.80 6.18 0.51
C PHE A 56 13.92 7.20 0.32
N LYS A 57 14.09 7.65 -0.94
CA LYS A 57 15.07 8.69 -1.29
C LYS A 57 14.81 9.98 -0.49
N GLY A 58 15.85 10.48 0.18
CA GLY A 58 15.81 11.71 0.97
C GLY A 58 15.50 11.53 2.46
N MET A 59 15.16 10.31 2.91
CA MET A 59 15.09 10.01 4.34
C MET A 59 16.48 10.03 4.94
N THR A 60 16.68 10.80 6.02
CA THR A 60 17.97 10.90 6.70
C THR A 60 17.95 10.00 7.92
N ILE A 61 18.88 9.04 7.97
CA ILE A 61 19.08 8.17 9.13
C ILE A 61 20.49 8.44 9.63
N THR A 62 20.60 8.87 10.89
CA THR A 62 21.88 9.24 11.49
C THR A 62 22.18 8.33 12.66
N LEU A 63 23.31 7.62 12.60
CA LEU A 63 23.83 6.85 13.72
C LEU A 63 24.95 7.63 14.41
N HIS A 64 24.74 7.97 15.69
CA HIS A 64 25.71 8.70 16.51
C HIS A 64 26.01 7.94 17.80
N LYS A 65 27.24 7.40 17.93
CA LYS A 65 27.75 6.79 19.18
C LYS A 65 26.74 5.87 19.89
N GLU A 66 26.04 5.01 19.13
CA GLU A 66 24.98 4.08 19.59
C GLU A 66 23.57 4.64 19.75
N THR A 67 23.31 5.85 19.28
CA THR A 67 21.95 6.39 19.10
C THR A 67 21.58 6.47 17.63
N ILE A 68 20.30 6.27 17.34
CA ILE A 68 19.70 6.46 16.02
C ILE A 68 18.73 7.64 16.05
N ASP A 69 18.84 8.49 15.04
CA ASP A 69 17.84 9.49 14.72
C ASP A 69 17.36 9.29 13.27
N MET A 70 16.05 9.39 13.05
CA MET A 70 15.44 9.27 11.73
C MET A 70 14.61 10.51 11.45
N GLN A 71 14.94 11.18 10.35
CA GLN A 71 14.24 12.37 9.90
C GLN A 71 13.63 12.12 8.52
N LEU A 72 12.32 12.37 8.44
CA LEU A 72 11.61 12.39 7.17
C LEU A 72 12.05 13.60 6.33
N PRO A 73 12.06 13.49 5.00
CA PRO A 73 12.21 14.66 4.14
C PRO A 73 11.07 15.66 4.42
N ILE A 74 11.35 16.96 4.27
CA ILE A 74 10.43 18.07 4.64
C ILE A 74 9.05 17.94 3.99
N ASN A 75 8.96 17.31 2.82
CA ASN A 75 7.73 17.12 2.05
C ASN A 75 6.97 15.81 2.36
N TYR A 76 7.40 15.04 3.36
CA TYR A 76 6.75 13.79 3.78
C TYR A 76 6.35 13.86 5.25
N ASN A 77 5.14 13.37 5.55
CA ASN A 77 4.75 12.99 6.91
C ASN A 77 4.60 11.46 7.02
N LEU A 78 4.35 10.97 8.23
CA LEU A 78 4.16 9.53 8.48
C LEU A 78 3.01 8.91 7.67
N GLN A 79 1.93 9.65 7.40
CA GLN A 79 0.85 9.16 6.54
C GLN A 79 1.30 9.00 5.09
N ASP A 80 2.20 9.85 4.61
CA ASP A 80 2.75 9.72 3.26
C ASP A 80 3.63 8.49 3.14
N ILE A 81 4.43 8.17 4.17
CA ILE A 81 5.19 6.91 4.22
C ILE A 81 4.23 5.72 4.22
N HIS A 82 3.21 5.72 5.08
CA HIS A 82 2.19 4.68 5.11
C HIS A 82 1.53 4.47 3.74
N ARG A 83 1.12 5.56 3.07
CA ARG A 83 0.56 5.53 1.71
C ARG A 83 1.50 4.85 0.70
N LEU A 84 2.80 5.12 0.77
CA LEU A 84 3.77 4.52 -0.15
C LEU A 84 3.84 3.00 0.01
N PHE A 85 3.89 2.49 1.25
CA PHE A 85 3.85 1.04 1.49
C PHE A 85 2.58 0.41 0.92
N LEU A 86 1.42 1.02 1.17
CA LEU A 86 0.15 0.47 0.69
C LEU A 86 0.02 0.53 -0.84
N ARG A 87 0.57 1.55 -1.49
CA ARG A 87 0.51 1.70 -2.96
C ARG A 87 1.37 0.69 -3.70
N ASP A 88 2.43 0.20 -3.08
CA ASP A 88 3.32 -0.82 -3.65
C ASP A 88 2.73 -2.24 -3.55
N LEU A 89 1.60 -2.42 -2.83
CA LEU A 89 0.91 -3.70 -2.77
C LEU A 89 0.35 -4.08 -4.15
N GLU A 90 0.69 -5.27 -4.62
CA GLU A 90 0.22 -5.81 -5.91
C GLU A 90 -1.32 -5.87 -6.00
N VAL A 91 -2.00 -6.14 -4.87
CA VAL A 91 -3.47 -6.13 -4.78
C VAL A 91 -4.05 -4.75 -5.09
N VAL A 92 -3.37 -3.68 -4.64
CA VAL A 92 -3.80 -2.31 -4.84
C VAL A 92 -3.59 -1.95 -6.29
N GLU A 93 -2.45 -2.29 -6.88
CA GLU A 93 -2.19 -2.07 -8.31
C GLU A 93 -3.24 -2.77 -9.19
N LEU A 94 -3.47 -4.07 -8.98
CA LEU A 94 -4.46 -4.86 -9.71
C LEU A 94 -5.87 -4.28 -9.56
N GLY A 95 -6.31 -3.98 -8.33
CA GLY A 95 -7.61 -3.36 -8.09
C GLY A 95 -7.76 -2.00 -8.77
N MET A 96 -6.69 -1.20 -8.78
CA MET A 96 -6.65 0.11 -9.43
C MET A 96 -6.64 0.00 -10.96
N ILE A 97 -6.02 -1.03 -11.54
CA ILE A 97 -6.07 -1.29 -13.00
C ILE A 97 -7.49 -1.68 -13.39
N ILE A 98 -8.12 -2.65 -12.71
CA ILE A 98 -9.49 -3.09 -13.01
C ILE A 98 -10.48 -1.91 -12.90
N PHE A 99 -10.31 -1.06 -11.89
CA PHE A 99 -11.10 0.17 -11.75
C PHE A 99 -10.93 1.14 -12.91
N ARG A 100 -9.69 1.30 -13.40
CA ARG A 100 -9.37 2.21 -14.51
C ARG A 100 -9.79 1.62 -15.86
N ASN A 101 -9.66 0.33 -16.07
CA ASN A 101 -9.85 -0.32 -17.35
C ASN A 101 -10.80 -1.52 -17.14
N PRO A 102 -12.11 -1.28 -16.94
CA PRO A 102 -13.06 -2.38 -16.86
C PRO A 102 -13.14 -3.07 -18.22
N ASN A 103 -13.38 -4.37 -18.21
CA ASN A 103 -13.51 -5.25 -19.37
C ASN A 103 -12.21 -5.74 -20.02
N LEU A 104 -11.06 -5.58 -19.36
CA LEU A 104 -9.84 -6.24 -19.84
C LEU A 104 -10.04 -7.76 -19.83
N ASN A 105 -9.42 -8.44 -20.79
CA ASN A 105 -9.31 -9.90 -20.79
C ASN A 105 -8.02 -10.37 -20.08
N ASP A 106 -7.89 -11.68 -19.87
CA ASP A 106 -6.74 -12.29 -19.20
C ASP A 106 -5.39 -11.92 -19.82
N LEU A 107 -5.30 -11.83 -21.15
CA LEU A 107 -4.04 -11.52 -21.83
C LEU A 107 -3.66 -10.06 -21.63
N GLU A 108 -4.62 -9.15 -21.80
CA GLU A 108 -4.38 -7.71 -21.66
C GLU A 108 -3.99 -7.34 -20.23
N LEU A 109 -4.70 -7.86 -19.23
CA LEU A 109 -4.41 -7.55 -17.83
C LEU A 109 -3.11 -8.21 -17.35
N ALA A 110 -2.81 -9.41 -17.82
CA ALA A 110 -1.54 -10.06 -17.51
C ALA A 110 -0.34 -9.32 -18.13
N GLU A 111 -0.50 -8.79 -19.35
CA GLU A 111 0.50 -7.95 -20.01
C GLU A 111 0.72 -6.62 -19.27
N GLU A 112 -0.36 -5.93 -18.87
CA GLU A 112 -0.27 -4.66 -18.11
C GLU A 112 0.45 -4.83 -16.76
N LEU A 113 0.30 -6.00 -16.13
CA LEU A 113 0.95 -6.36 -14.87
C LEU A 113 2.30 -7.06 -15.02
N HIS A 114 2.74 -7.33 -16.25
CA HIS A 114 3.96 -8.10 -16.56
C HIS A 114 4.03 -9.47 -15.86
N ILE A 115 2.91 -10.18 -15.79
CA ILE A 115 2.79 -11.52 -15.18
C ILE A 115 2.18 -12.54 -16.14
N SER A 116 2.22 -13.82 -15.78
CA SER A 116 1.47 -14.85 -16.51
C SER A 116 -0.02 -14.82 -16.17
N PRO A 117 -0.92 -15.24 -17.08
CA PRO A 117 -2.35 -15.39 -16.79
C PRO A 117 -2.64 -16.32 -15.60
N SER A 118 -1.82 -17.36 -15.39
CA SER A 118 -1.94 -18.25 -14.23
C SER A 118 -1.64 -17.54 -12.90
N THR A 119 -0.67 -16.62 -12.91
CA THR A 119 -0.34 -15.78 -11.74
C THR A 119 -1.44 -14.77 -11.48
N LEU A 120 -1.98 -14.15 -12.55
CA LEU A 120 -3.12 -13.24 -12.46
C LEU A 120 -4.33 -13.92 -11.81
N TYR A 121 -4.72 -15.10 -12.28
CA TYR A 121 -5.86 -15.84 -11.73
C TYR A 121 -5.69 -16.15 -10.23
N ARG A 122 -4.49 -16.59 -9.82
CA ARG A 122 -4.19 -16.83 -8.40
C ARG A 122 -4.32 -15.55 -7.57
N ARG A 123 -3.76 -14.44 -8.04
CA ARG A 123 -3.85 -13.13 -7.37
C ARG A 123 -5.30 -12.69 -7.23
N VAL A 124 -6.10 -12.79 -8.30
CA VAL A 124 -7.52 -12.40 -8.28
C VAL A 124 -8.30 -13.25 -7.26
N LYS A 125 -8.01 -14.55 -7.17
CA LYS A 125 -8.63 -15.43 -6.17
C LYS A 125 -8.29 -15.02 -4.74
N GLU A 126 -7.04 -14.66 -4.47
CA GLU A 126 -6.60 -14.15 -3.15
C GLU A 126 -7.33 -12.84 -2.81
N ILE A 127 -7.44 -11.93 -3.78
CA ILE A 127 -8.17 -10.67 -3.62
C ILE A 127 -9.66 -10.90 -3.39
N ASN A 128 -10.29 -11.83 -4.10
CA ASN A 128 -11.71 -12.15 -3.87
C ASN A 128 -11.98 -12.74 -2.49
N ALA A 129 -11.02 -13.48 -1.91
CA ALA A 129 -11.15 -13.96 -0.53
C ALA A 129 -11.24 -12.79 0.47
N ILE A 130 -10.53 -11.71 0.18
CA ILE A 130 -10.51 -10.47 0.95
C ILE A 130 -11.78 -9.65 0.72
N LEU A 131 -12.12 -9.41 -0.55
CA LEU A 131 -13.25 -8.54 -0.93
C LEU A 131 -14.60 -9.10 -0.47
N LYS A 132 -14.66 -10.40 -0.15
CA LYS A 132 -15.83 -11.05 0.44
C LYS A 132 -16.31 -10.38 1.74
N GLU A 133 -15.42 -9.81 2.56
CA GLU A 133 -15.82 -9.07 3.78
C GLU A 133 -16.63 -7.79 3.44
N TYR A 134 -16.46 -7.28 2.22
CA TYR A 134 -17.06 -6.05 1.74
C TYR A 134 -18.25 -6.29 0.79
N ASP A 135 -18.69 -7.55 0.62
CA ASP A 135 -19.71 -7.96 -0.35
C ASP A 135 -19.39 -7.48 -1.79
N VAL A 136 -18.10 -7.55 -2.15
CA VAL A 136 -17.57 -7.20 -3.47
C VAL A 136 -16.74 -8.37 -3.99
N GLN A 137 -16.67 -8.53 -5.31
CA GLN A 137 -15.81 -9.51 -5.97
C GLN A 137 -15.30 -8.98 -7.32
N ILE A 138 -14.18 -9.52 -7.77
CA ILE A 138 -13.66 -9.36 -9.12
C ILE A 138 -14.14 -10.55 -9.95
N GLU A 139 -14.93 -10.29 -11.00
CA GLU A 139 -15.19 -11.27 -12.06
C GLU A 139 -14.06 -11.20 -13.09
N THR A 140 -13.72 -12.34 -13.72
CA THR A 140 -12.55 -12.45 -14.62
C THR A 140 -12.92 -12.54 -16.11
N ASN A 141 -14.21 -12.55 -16.46
CA ASN A 141 -14.67 -12.68 -17.84
C ASN A 141 -15.87 -11.76 -18.14
N PRO A 142 -15.63 -10.46 -18.38
CA PRO A 142 -14.31 -9.81 -18.39
C PRO A 142 -13.93 -9.25 -17.01
N TYR A 143 -12.71 -8.73 -16.83
CA TYR A 143 -12.28 -8.20 -15.55
C TYR A 143 -13.12 -7.00 -15.10
N GLN A 144 -13.91 -7.20 -14.05
CA GLN A 144 -14.83 -6.21 -13.49
C GLN A 144 -14.99 -6.39 -11.99
N VAL A 145 -15.26 -5.30 -11.28
CA VAL A 145 -15.64 -5.35 -9.86
C VAL A 145 -17.16 -5.38 -9.75
N LEU A 146 -17.69 -6.45 -9.18
CA LEU A 146 -19.11 -6.67 -8.93
C LEU A 146 -19.46 -6.56 -7.44
N GLY A 147 -20.66 -6.07 -7.16
CA GLY A 147 -21.24 -5.93 -5.83
C GLY A 147 -22.44 -4.98 -5.91
N ASP A 148 -23.12 -4.74 -4.79
CA ASP A 148 -24.04 -3.60 -4.73
C ASP A 148 -23.24 -2.32 -5.01
N GLU A 149 -23.78 -1.45 -5.86
CA GLU A 149 -23.21 -0.15 -6.21
C GLU A 149 -22.73 0.62 -4.97
N LYS A 150 -23.49 0.57 -3.86
CA LYS A 150 -23.09 1.21 -2.61
C LYS A 150 -21.80 0.63 -2.05
N ASN A 151 -21.63 -0.70 -2.10
CA ASN A 151 -20.47 -1.39 -1.55
C ASN A 151 -19.24 -1.18 -2.43
N VAL A 152 -19.40 -1.29 -3.75
CA VAL A 152 -18.32 -1.00 -4.72
C VAL A 152 -17.84 0.44 -4.55
N ARG A 153 -18.75 1.42 -4.44
CA ARG A 153 -18.39 2.82 -4.19
C ARG A 153 -17.66 3.00 -2.87
N ASN A 154 -18.17 2.40 -1.79
CA ASN A 154 -17.54 2.52 -0.48
C ASN A 154 -16.14 1.91 -0.45
N LEU A 155 -15.94 0.77 -1.11
CA LEU A 155 -14.64 0.13 -1.25
C LEU A 155 -13.65 1.08 -1.92
N PHE A 156 -13.97 1.55 -3.13
CA PHE A 156 -13.06 2.44 -3.86
C PHE A 156 -12.86 3.78 -3.16
N LEU A 157 -13.90 4.38 -2.57
CA LEU A 157 -13.77 5.61 -1.79
C LEU A 157 -12.77 5.43 -0.65
N ARG A 158 -12.88 4.33 0.11
CA ARG A 158 -11.94 4.01 1.19
C ARG A 158 -10.52 3.81 0.66
N LEU A 159 -10.35 3.02 -0.40
CA LEU A 159 -9.05 2.84 -1.06
C LEU A 159 -8.44 4.19 -1.48
N PHE A 160 -9.22 5.07 -2.11
CA PHE A 160 -8.72 6.38 -2.54
C PHE A 160 -8.31 7.28 -1.38
N ILE A 161 -9.07 7.29 -0.29
CA ILE A 161 -8.73 8.05 0.92
C ILE A 161 -7.43 7.51 1.53
N GLU A 162 -7.26 6.19 1.55
CA GLU A 162 -6.10 5.55 2.15
C GLU A 162 -4.83 5.74 1.32
N LEU A 163 -4.94 5.69 -0.02
CA LEU A 163 -3.80 5.67 -0.93
C LEU A 163 -3.35 7.05 -1.40
N TYR A 164 -4.22 8.07 -1.35
CA TYR A 164 -3.93 9.38 -1.92
C TYR A 164 -4.09 10.52 -0.90
N PRO A 165 -3.24 11.57 -0.96
CA PRO A 165 -3.45 12.78 -0.18
C PRO A 165 -4.81 13.43 -0.49
N PRO A 166 -5.45 14.12 0.47
CA PRO A 166 -6.80 14.67 0.29
C PRO A 166 -7.00 15.55 -0.96
N LEU A 167 -6.01 16.38 -1.30
CA LEU A 167 -6.04 17.25 -2.49
C LEU A 167 -6.01 16.44 -3.80
N PHE A 168 -5.28 15.34 -3.83
CA PHE A 168 -5.20 14.45 -4.99
C PHE A 168 -6.45 13.56 -5.09
N CYS A 169 -6.97 13.14 -3.93
CA CYS A 169 -8.22 12.43 -3.76
C CYS A 169 -9.36 13.18 -4.47
N LEU A 170 -9.53 14.49 -4.22
CA LEU A 170 -10.56 15.31 -4.87
C LEU A 170 -10.45 15.31 -6.40
N THR A 171 -9.26 15.46 -6.96
CA THR A 171 -9.10 15.51 -8.44
C THR A 171 -9.26 14.14 -9.10
N SER A 172 -8.79 13.07 -8.48
CA SER A 172 -8.91 11.70 -8.97
C SER A 172 -10.33 11.16 -8.80
N LEU A 173 -10.96 11.37 -7.63
CA LEU A 173 -12.36 11.02 -7.37
C LEU A 173 -13.31 11.82 -8.25
N LEU A 174 -13.17 13.14 -8.35
CA LEU A 174 -14.11 13.96 -9.14
C LEU A 174 -13.98 13.69 -10.65
N LYS A 175 -12.81 13.33 -11.18
CA LYS A 175 -12.68 12.98 -12.60
C LYS A 175 -13.06 11.53 -12.91
N HIS A 176 -12.73 10.57 -12.05
CA HIS A 176 -12.95 9.15 -12.35
C HIS A 176 -14.25 8.59 -11.77
N LEU A 177 -14.61 8.88 -10.53
CA LEU A 177 -15.86 8.37 -9.94
C LEU A 177 -17.09 9.08 -10.52
N LEU A 178 -17.06 10.40 -10.80
CA LEU A 178 -18.22 11.07 -11.43
C LEU A 178 -18.45 10.68 -12.91
N ILE A 179 -17.39 10.29 -13.65
CA ILE A 179 -17.50 9.96 -15.08
C ILE A 179 -17.70 8.45 -15.31
N LYS A 180 -17.06 7.56 -14.53
CA LYS A 180 -17.12 6.10 -14.74
C LYS A 180 -18.21 5.37 -13.94
N LEU A 181 -18.64 5.87 -12.77
CA LEU A 181 -19.78 5.27 -12.05
C LEU A 181 -21.13 5.49 -12.76
N ARG A 182 -21.17 6.33 -13.79
CA ARG A 182 -22.33 6.51 -14.66
C ARG A 182 -22.45 5.43 -15.75
N LYS A 183 -21.41 4.61 -15.95
CA LYS A 183 -21.34 3.55 -16.98
C LYS A 183 -21.33 2.12 -16.41
N CYS A 184 -21.27 1.97 -15.09
CA CYS A 184 -21.49 0.69 -14.40
C CYS A 184 -22.97 0.48 -14.04
N ILE A 185 -23.85 1.38 -14.50
CA ILE A 185 -25.32 1.32 -14.47
C ILE A 185 -25.80 1.16 -15.90
#